data_AF-A0A1Y5SGA7-F1
#
_entry.id   AF-A0A1Y5SGA7-F1
#
_cell.length_a   1.000
_cell.length_b   1.000
_cell.length_c   1.000
_cell.angle_alpha   90.00
_cell.angle_beta   90.00
_cell.angle_gamma   90.00
#
_symmetry.space_group_name_H-M   'P 1'
#
loop_
_entity.id
_entity.type
_entity.pdbx_description
1 polymer ?
#
loop_
_entity_poly.entity_id
_entity_poly.type
_entity_poly.pdbx_seq_one_letter_code
_entity_poly.pdbx_strand_id
1 'polypeptide(L)'
;MLHVFFTGYVHFFSILLPAMALAIITIGATRAGLAPARTGRALILPALLVSLWFAFAMYLSERDFFNVPATLGNPPYVLISLFGGAFILWALACMTPTGRQIMEHTSPGLIAAYQIPRVMGAVFLAGWAAGVIPWQFALPAGLGDIAAGIAGYRAWKACKQGDPDAHRKIAQSNMIGILDFAVAVVTGILTSEGFAHLLSPDLPNIINLHPLAMFPGFFVPMFLGFHLISITQLRWANSRLPVTG
;
A
#
# COMPACT_ATOMS: atom_id res chain seq x y z
N MET A 1 9.96 -19.51 -16.56
CA MET A 1 10.85 -18.40 -16.12
C MET A 1 10.05 -17.24 -15.49
N LEU A 2 9.03 -16.70 -16.16
CA LEU A 2 8.20 -15.59 -15.64
C LEU A 2 7.51 -15.90 -14.29
N HIS A 3 6.91 -17.09 -14.13
CA HIS A 3 6.30 -17.47 -12.85
C HIS A 3 7.29 -17.41 -11.69
N VAL A 4 8.47 -18.05 -11.83
CA VAL A 4 9.55 -18.02 -10.83
C VAL A 4 9.99 -16.59 -10.51
N PHE A 5 10.10 -15.74 -11.54
CA PHE A 5 10.40 -14.32 -11.37
C PHE A 5 9.32 -13.60 -10.53
N PHE A 6 8.04 -13.72 -10.88
CA PHE A 6 6.96 -13.08 -10.13
C PHE A 6 6.85 -13.60 -8.70
N THR A 7 7.02 -14.91 -8.47
CA THR A 7 7.03 -15.48 -7.12
C THR A 7 8.18 -14.92 -6.28
N GLY A 8 9.40 -14.88 -6.83
CA GLY A 8 10.55 -14.28 -6.16
C GLY A 8 10.35 -12.78 -5.88
N TYR A 9 9.74 -12.06 -6.81
CA TYR A 9 9.41 -10.64 -6.67
C TYR A 9 8.42 -10.39 -5.53
N VAL A 10 7.34 -11.18 -5.47
CA VAL A 10 6.34 -11.12 -4.39
C VAL A 10 6.99 -11.42 -3.04
N HIS A 11 7.81 -12.47 -2.93
CA HIS A 11 8.49 -12.79 -1.67
C HIS A 11 9.47 -11.71 -1.22
N PHE A 12 10.18 -11.07 -2.15
CA PHE A 12 11.07 -9.97 -1.81
C PHE A 12 10.29 -8.81 -1.17
N PHE A 13 9.19 -8.37 -1.79
CA PHE A 13 8.39 -7.26 -1.27
C PHE A 13 7.56 -7.65 -0.04
N SER A 14 7.18 -8.93 0.12
CA SER A 14 6.51 -9.41 1.34
C SER A 14 7.41 -9.39 2.57
N ILE A 15 8.73 -9.34 2.39
CA ILE A 15 9.69 -9.15 3.48
C ILE A 15 10.03 -7.66 3.63
N LEU A 16 10.33 -6.97 2.52
CA LEU A 16 10.76 -5.58 2.52
C LEU A 16 9.72 -4.64 3.15
N LEU A 17 8.45 -4.75 2.75
CA LEU A 17 7.41 -3.81 3.15
C LEU A 17 7.04 -3.91 4.64
N PRO A 18 6.87 -5.11 5.24
CA PRO A 18 6.71 -5.24 6.68
C PRO A 18 7.95 -4.81 7.45
N ALA A 19 9.15 -5.15 6.98
CA ALA A 19 10.40 -4.71 7.63
C ALA A 19 10.51 -3.19 7.67
N MET A 20 10.17 -2.50 6.58
CA MET A 20 10.15 -1.04 6.52
C MET A 20 9.07 -0.44 7.43
N ALA A 21 7.90 -1.06 7.54
CA ALA A 21 6.86 -0.63 8.48
C ALA A 21 7.32 -0.75 9.93
N LEU A 22 7.94 -1.87 10.30
CA LEU A 22 8.49 -2.10 11.63
C LEU A 22 9.64 -1.13 11.93
N ALA A 23 10.46 -0.77 10.95
CA ALA A 23 11.50 0.24 11.11
C ALA A 23 10.89 1.62 11.42
N ILE A 24 9.84 2.03 10.71
CA ILE A 24 9.12 3.28 10.99
C ILE A 24 8.51 3.26 12.40
N ILE A 25 7.86 2.15 12.78
CA ILE A 25 7.28 1.97 14.12
C ILE A 25 8.37 2.06 15.20
N THR A 26 9.52 1.43 14.97
CA THR A 26 10.66 1.45 15.90
C THR A 26 11.17 2.86 16.08
N ILE A 27 11.43 3.59 15.00
CA ILE A 27 11.89 4.98 15.04
C ILE A 27 10.88 5.86 15.79
N GLY A 28 9.59 5.72 15.49
CA GLY A 28 8.53 6.47 16.17
C GLY A 28 8.43 6.12 17.67
N ALA A 29 8.52 4.84 18.02
CA ALA A 29 8.49 4.37 19.41
C ALA A 29 9.68 4.87 20.22
N THR A 30 10.89 4.88 19.64
CA THR A 30 12.09 5.44 20.27
C THR A 30 11.95 6.93 20.48
N ARG A 31 11.48 7.68 19.47
CA ARG A 31 11.25 9.13 19.58
C ARG A 31 10.16 9.49 20.59
N ALA A 32 9.16 8.63 20.75
CA ALA A 32 8.10 8.76 21.75
C ALA A 32 8.54 8.39 23.18
N GLY A 33 9.78 7.91 23.38
CA GLY A 33 10.28 7.49 24.70
C GLY A 33 9.50 6.32 25.30
N LEU A 34 8.97 5.41 24.47
CA LEU A 34 8.20 4.28 24.97
C LEU A 34 9.06 3.32 25.80
N ALA A 35 8.51 2.87 26.94
CA ALA A 35 9.13 1.83 27.75
C ALA A 35 9.38 0.54 26.94
N PRO A 36 10.47 -0.23 27.20
CA PRO A 36 10.84 -1.39 26.40
C PRO A 36 9.72 -2.41 26.19
N ALA A 37 8.92 -2.70 27.23
CA ALA A 37 7.79 -3.61 27.15
C ALA A 37 6.67 -3.10 26.21
N ARG A 38 6.39 -1.79 26.19
CA ARG A 38 5.41 -1.19 25.28
C ARG A 38 5.93 -1.17 23.85
N THR A 39 7.21 -0.87 23.64
CA THR A 39 7.89 -0.95 22.33
C THR A 39 7.84 -2.36 21.78
N GLY A 40 8.17 -3.37 22.59
CA GLY A 40 8.09 -4.78 22.20
C GLY A 40 6.69 -5.17 21.73
N ARG A 41 5.64 -4.81 22.48
CA ARG A 41 4.24 -5.05 22.08
C ARG A 41 3.86 -4.31 20.80
N ALA A 42 4.31 -3.07 20.63
CA ALA A 42 4.05 -2.25 19.45
C ALA A 42 4.73 -2.79 18.18
N LEU A 43 5.75 -3.65 18.32
CA LEU A 43 6.41 -4.33 17.20
C LEU A 43 5.82 -5.73 16.97
N ILE A 44 5.67 -6.52 18.03
CA ILE A 44 5.21 -7.91 17.94
C ILE A 44 3.78 -7.99 17.39
N LEU A 45 2.87 -7.14 17.87
CA LEU A 45 1.47 -7.23 17.44
C LEU A 45 1.30 -6.93 15.93
N PRO A 46 1.80 -5.81 15.38
CA PRO A 46 1.75 -5.59 13.94
C PRO A 46 2.51 -6.65 13.14
N ALA A 47 3.68 -7.11 13.62
CA ALA A 47 4.44 -8.16 12.94
C ALA A 47 3.64 -9.46 12.82
N LEU A 48 3.00 -9.91 13.91
CA LEU A 48 2.14 -11.09 13.91
C LEU A 48 0.93 -10.92 13.00
N LEU A 49 0.23 -9.78 13.09
CA LEU A 49 -0.95 -9.51 12.27
C LEU A 49 -0.62 -9.49 10.79
N VAL A 50 0.45 -8.79 10.39
CA VAL A 50 0.90 -8.73 8.99
C VAL A 50 1.39 -10.10 8.51
N SER A 51 2.08 -10.88 9.34
CA SER A 51 2.55 -12.22 8.98
C SER A 51 1.39 -13.20 8.79
N LEU A 52 0.41 -13.19 9.69
CA LEU A 52 -0.80 -14.02 9.60
C LEU A 52 -1.63 -13.61 8.38
N TRP A 53 -1.79 -12.31 8.15
CA TRP A 53 -2.47 -11.80 6.97
C TRP A 53 -1.75 -12.20 5.68
N PHE A 54 -0.41 -12.09 5.61
CA PHE A 54 0.35 -12.56 4.46
C PHE A 54 0.13 -14.05 4.19
N ALA A 55 0.25 -14.89 5.21
CA ALA A 55 0.05 -16.34 5.09
C ALA A 55 -1.37 -16.66 4.59
N PHE A 56 -2.38 -15.96 5.13
CA PHE A 56 -3.77 -16.14 4.72
C PHE A 56 -4.02 -15.62 3.29
N ALA A 57 -3.48 -14.46 2.92
CA ALA A 57 -3.59 -13.90 1.58
C ALA A 57 -2.89 -14.79 0.53
N MET A 58 -1.74 -15.38 0.86
CA MET A 58 -1.08 -16.38 0.02
C MET A 58 -1.97 -17.61 -0.18
N TYR A 59 -2.53 -18.15 0.92
CA TYR A 59 -3.45 -19.29 0.87
C TYR A 59 -4.66 -19.05 -0.04
N LEU A 60 -5.24 -17.84 0.02
CA LEU A 60 -6.35 -17.42 -0.83
C LEU A 60 -5.92 -17.21 -2.28
N SER A 61 -4.75 -16.59 -2.50
CA SER A 61 -4.18 -16.35 -3.83
C SER A 61 -3.95 -17.66 -4.58
N GLU A 62 -3.40 -18.68 -3.93
CA GLU A 62 -3.15 -20.01 -4.53
C GLU A 62 -4.43 -20.77 -4.91
N ARG A 63 -5.58 -20.33 -4.43
CA ARG A 63 -6.90 -20.93 -4.68
C ARG A 63 -7.81 -20.02 -5.50
N ASP A 64 -7.23 -19.01 -6.15
CA ASP A 64 -7.93 -18.10 -7.06
C ASP A 64 -9.08 -17.31 -6.39
N PHE A 65 -9.11 -17.22 -5.05
CA PHE A 65 -10.13 -16.46 -4.32
C PHE A 65 -10.07 -14.96 -4.61
N PHE A 66 -8.94 -14.46 -5.09
CA PHE A 66 -8.76 -13.06 -5.45
C PHE A 66 -9.14 -12.72 -6.89
N ASN A 67 -9.58 -13.69 -7.68
CA ASN A 67 -10.12 -13.42 -9.02
C ASN A 67 -11.34 -12.52 -8.95
N VAL A 68 -11.54 -11.72 -10.00
CA VAL A 68 -12.77 -10.92 -10.12
C VAL A 68 -13.95 -11.89 -10.18
N PRO A 69 -15.00 -11.70 -9.36
CA PRO A 69 -16.11 -12.64 -9.33
C PRO A 69 -16.78 -12.77 -10.70
N ALA A 70 -17.27 -13.97 -11.04
CA ALA A 70 -18.01 -14.18 -12.29
C ALA A 70 -19.37 -13.45 -12.31
N THR A 71 -19.97 -13.20 -11.14
CA THR A 71 -21.25 -12.52 -10.99
C THR A 71 -21.20 -11.54 -9.82
N LEU A 72 -22.05 -10.50 -9.87
CA LEU A 72 -22.16 -9.49 -8.80
C LEU A 72 -22.63 -10.04 -7.45
N GLY A 73 -23.25 -11.22 -7.43
CA GLY A 73 -23.72 -11.86 -6.19
C GLY A 73 -22.61 -12.53 -5.37
N ASN A 74 -21.46 -12.79 -5.98
CA ASN A 74 -20.33 -13.41 -5.32
C ASN A 74 -19.47 -12.36 -4.58
N PRO A 75 -18.95 -12.69 -3.38
CA PRO A 75 -18.19 -11.75 -2.58
C PRO A 75 -16.84 -11.37 -3.24
N PRO A 76 -16.49 -10.08 -3.33
CA PRO A 76 -15.21 -9.64 -3.89
C PRO A 76 -14.08 -9.76 -2.84
N TYR A 77 -13.61 -10.98 -2.58
CA TYR A 77 -12.65 -11.25 -1.50
C TYR A 77 -11.36 -10.41 -1.59
N VAL A 78 -10.89 -10.11 -2.81
CA VAL A 78 -9.73 -9.24 -3.01
C VAL A 78 -9.96 -7.84 -2.45
N LEU A 79 -11.14 -7.25 -2.67
CA LEU A 79 -11.48 -5.92 -2.14
C LEU A 79 -11.69 -5.96 -0.62
N ILE A 80 -12.18 -7.07 -0.07
CA ILE A 80 -12.29 -7.28 1.38
C ILE A 80 -10.89 -7.30 2.00
N SER A 81 -9.95 -8.08 1.45
CA SER A 81 -8.56 -8.10 1.91
C SER A 81 -7.92 -6.72 1.80
N LEU A 82 -8.20 -6.02 0.69
CA LEU A 82 -7.67 -4.70 0.42
C LEU A 82 -8.16 -3.67 1.45
N PHE A 83 -9.45 -3.37 1.47
CA PHE A 83 -9.97 -2.32 2.35
C PHE A 83 -9.88 -2.72 3.82
N GLY A 84 -10.09 -4.01 4.14
CA GLY A 84 -9.94 -4.55 5.49
C GLY A 84 -8.50 -4.44 6.01
N GLY A 85 -7.51 -4.85 5.21
CA GLY A 85 -6.10 -4.74 5.57
C GLY A 85 -5.65 -3.30 5.78
N ALA A 86 -5.99 -2.40 4.85
CA ALA A 86 -5.70 -0.98 4.98
C ALA A 86 -6.34 -0.35 6.23
N PHE A 87 -7.60 -0.71 6.51
CA PHE A 87 -8.32 -0.26 7.70
C PHE A 87 -7.69 -0.76 8.99
N ILE A 88 -7.29 -2.03 9.08
CA ILE A 88 -6.64 -2.58 10.28
C ILE A 88 -5.34 -1.84 10.58
N LEU A 89 -4.50 -1.60 9.57
CA LEU A 89 -3.25 -0.86 9.74
C LEU A 89 -3.50 0.58 10.22
N TRP A 90 -4.45 1.26 9.59
CA TRP A 90 -4.88 2.60 10.00
C TRP A 90 -5.44 2.60 11.43
N ALA A 91 -6.29 1.65 11.78
CA ALA A 91 -6.91 1.56 13.10
C ALA A 91 -5.87 1.31 14.20
N LEU A 92 -4.89 0.43 13.96
CA LEU A 92 -3.78 0.20 14.88
C LEU A 92 -2.99 1.50 15.14
N ALA A 93 -2.70 2.26 14.08
CA ALA A 93 -1.95 3.51 14.18
C ALA A 93 -2.75 4.67 14.78
N CYS A 94 -4.04 4.81 14.46
CA CYS A 94 -4.81 6.00 14.77
C CYS A 94 -5.82 5.82 15.91
N MET A 95 -6.31 4.61 16.17
CA MET A 95 -7.36 4.35 17.17
C MET A 95 -6.79 3.86 18.51
N THR A 96 -5.59 3.28 18.54
CA THR A 96 -4.96 2.81 19.79
C THR A 96 -4.12 3.91 20.47
N PRO A 97 -4.07 3.98 21.82
CA PRO A 97 -3.24 4.97 22.51
C PRO A 97 -1.76 4.91 22.15
N THR A 98 -1.20 3.68 22.05
CA THR A 98 0.21 3.48 21.69
C THR A 98 0.47 3.87 20.23
N GLY A 99 -0.41 3.49 19.29
CA GLY A 99 -0.28 3.88 17.89
C GLY A 99 -0.29 5.40 17.71
N ARG A 100 -1.24 6.10 18.37
CA ARG A 100 -1.31 7.57 18.32
C ARG A 100 -0.02 8.20 18.83
N GLN A 101 0.47 7.74 19.98
CA GLN A 101 1.71 8.26 20.57
C GLN A 101 2.91 8.06 19.64
N ILE A 102 3.04 6.89 19.01
CA ILE A 102 4.10 6.60 18.02
C ILE A 102 3.96 7.53 16.80
N MET A 103 2.75 7.67 16.26
CA MET A 103 2.50 8.48 15.08
C MET A 103 2.78 9.97 15.32
N GLU A 104 2.43 10.51 16.49
CA GLU A 104 2.73 11.91 16.86
C GLU A 104 4.23 12.21 16.88
N HIS A 105 5.07 11.21 17.18
CA HIS A 105 6.52 11.34 17.25
C HIS A 105 7.23 10.81 15.99
N THR A 106 6.46 10.33 15.02
CA THR A 106 6.98 9.90 13.71
C THR A 106 6.92 11.07 12.75
N SER A 107 8.06 11.42 12.13
CA SER A 107 8.07 12.52 11.16
C SER A 107 7.17 12.20 9.96
N PRO A 108 6.33 13.13 9.49
CA PRO A 108 5.44 12.89 8.33
C PRO A 108 6.18 12.43 7.07
N GLY A 109 7.41 12.91 6.86
CA GLY A 109 8.26 12.47 5.76
C GLY A 109 8.61 10.98 5.81
N LEU A 110 8.77 10.37 7.00
CA LEU A 110 9.02 8.93 7.11
C LEU A 110 7.78 8.10 6.74
N ILE A 111 6.59 8.57 7.10
CA ILE A 111 5.33 7.92 6.69
C ILE A 111 5.17 8.04 5.16
N ALA A 112 5.48 9.20 4.58
CA ALA A 112 5.48 9.39 3.12
C ALA A 112 6.54 8.52 2.40
N ALA A 113 7.71 8.31 3.02
CA ALA A 113 8.76 7.45 2.49
C ALA A 113 8.30 5.99 2.31
N TYR A 114 7.26 5.56 3.04
CA TYR A 114 6.69 4.22 2.88
C TYR A 114 6.15 3.97 1.47
N GLN A 115 5.84 5.02 0.72
CA GLN A 115 5.35 4.91 -0.66
C GLN A 115 6.48 4.68 -1.66
N ILE A 116 7.75 4.89 -1.31
CA ILE A 116 8.88 4.79 -2.25
C ILE A 116 8.94 3.42 -2.94
N PRO A 117 8.76 2.28 -2.24
CA PRO A 117 8.74 0.97 -2.90
C PRO A 117 7.62 0.77 -3.91
N ARG A 118 6.62 1.66 -4.04
CA ARG A 118 5.60 1.57 -5.10
C ARG A 118 6.20 1.59 -6.50
N VAL A 119 7.43 2.06 -6.68
CA VAL A 119 8.19 1.84 -7.94
C VAL A 119 8.23 0.36 -8.36
N MET A 120 7.91 -0.57 -7.45
CA MET A 120 7.69 -1.97 -7.75
C MET A 120 6.62 -2.24 -8.82
N GLY A 121 5.67 -1.32 -9.03
CA GLY A 121 4.68 -1.38 -10.12
C GLY A 121 5.29 -1.35 -11.52
N ALA A 122 6.58 -1.03 -11.66
CA ALA A 122 7.33 -1.24 -12.90
C ALA A 122 7.25 -2.68 -13.42
N VAL A 123 6.98 -3.66 -12.54
CA VAL A 123 6.73 -5.05 -12.92
C VAL A 123 5.55 -5.19 -13.88
N PHE A 124 4.54 -4.31 -13.81
CA PHE A 124 3.40 -4.33 -14.73
C PHE A 124 3.82 -3.92 -16.13
N LEU A 125 4.71 -2.94 -16.26
CA LEU A 125 5.29 -2.52 -17.54
C LEU A 125 6.15 -3.64 -18.14
N ALA A 126 6.92 -4.35 -17.30
CA ALA A 126 7.66 -5.53 -17.73
C ALA A 126 6.74 -6.66 -18.19
N GLY A 127 5.63 -6.90 -17.48
CA GLY A 127 4.61 -7.87 -17.88
C GLY A 127 3.92 -7.50 -19.20
N TRP A 128 3.69 -6.21 -19.45
CA TRP A 128 3.21 -5.74 -20.75
C TRP A 128 4.24 -5.95 -21.86
N ALA A 129 5.51 -5.59 -21.63
CA ALA A 129 6.59 -5.83 -22.59
C ALA A 129 6.77 -7.33 -22.91
N ALA A 130 6.48 -8.20 -21.94
CA ALA A 130 6.48 -9.66 -22.11
C ALA A 130 5.17 -10.22 -22.74
N GLY A 131 4.17 -9.37 -23.01
CA GLY A 131 2.91 -9.78 -23.63
C GLY A 131 1.95 -10.53 -22.71
N VAL A 132 2.14 -10.49 -21.38
CA VAL A 132 1.34 -11.24 -20.40
C VAL A 132 0.40 -10.38 -19.56
N ILE A 133 0.56 -9.06 -19.59
CA ILE A 133 -0.34 -8.09 -18.94
C ILE A 133 -0.84 -7.11 -19.99
N PRO A 134 -2.16 -6.83 -20.06
CA PRO A 134 -2.71 -5.89 -21.01
C PRO A 134 -2.27 -4.44 -20.70
N TRP A 135 -1.97 -3.69 -21.75
CA TRP A 135 -1.45 -2.32 -21.64
C TRP A 135 -2.45 -1.37 -20.93
N GLN A 136 -3.75 -1.63 -21.07
CA GLN A 136 -4.84 -0.86 -20.47
C GLN A 136 -4.76 -0.84 -18.94
N PHE A 137 -4.16 -1.87 -18.33
CA PHE A 137 -3.83 -1.89 -16.91
C PHE A 137 -2.37 -1.52 -16.68
N ALA A 138 -1.45 -2.14 -17.43
CA ALA A 138 -0.02 -2.03 -17.15
C ALA A 138 0.50 -0.60 -17.22
N LEU A 139 0.09 0.18 -18.23
CA LEU A 139 0.54 1.56 -18.39
C LEU A 139 0.02 2.46 -17.26
N PRO A 140 -1.30 2.58 -17.03
CA PRO A 140 -1.79 3.47 -15.98
C PRO A 140 -1.35 3.02 -14.58
N ALA A 141 -1.47 1.73 -14.24
CA ALA A 141 -1.09 1.24 -12.92
C ALA A 141 0.43 1.31 -12.70
N GLY A 142 1.23 0.85 -13.68
CA GLY A 142 2.69 0.84 -13.54
C GLY A 142 3.30 2.24 -13.48
N LEU A 143 2.85 3.15 -14.35
CA LEU A 143 3.34 4.54 -14.33
C LEU A 143 2.81 5.31 -13.11
N GLY A 144 1.56 5.06 -12.69
CA GLY A 144 0.99 5.68 -11.50
C GLY A 144 1.67 5.22 -10.21
N ASP A 145 2.01 3.94 -10.09
CA ASP A 145 2.80 3.38 -8.99
C ASP A 145 4.20 4.02 -8.91
N ILE A 146 4.88 4.16 -10.05
CA ILE A 146 6.17 4.86 -10.13
C ILE A 146 6.03 6.33 -9.72
N ALA A 147 4.99 7.02 -10.20
CA ALA A 147 4.72 8.40 -9.84
C ALA A 147 4.44 8.57 -8.33
N ALA A 148 3.68 7.65 -7.73
CA ALA A 148 3.40 7.61 -6.29
C ALA A 148 4.69 7.40 -5.48
N GLY A 149 5.58 6.49 -5.91
CA GLY A 149 6.88 6.28 -5.27
C GLY A 149 7.79 7.51 -5.34
N ILE A 150 7.86 8.16 -6.50
CA ILE A 150 8.60 9.42 -6.69
C ILE A 150 8.01 10.53 -5.82
N ALA A 151 6.68 10.64 -5.72
CA ALA A 151 6.03 11.63 -4.88
C ALA A 151 6.33 11.40 -3.39
N GLY A 152 6.32 10.14 -2.93
CA GLY A 152 6.71 9.77 -1.57
C GLY A 152 8.16 10.15 -1.26
N TYR A 153 9.09 9.89 -2.20
CA TYR A 153 10.49 10.31 -2.07
C TYR A 153 10.62 11.83 -1.97
N ARG A 154 9.93 12.59 -2.83
CA ARG A 154 9.96 14.07 -2.82
C ARG A 154 9.42 14.64 -1.51
N ALA A 155 8.33 14.09 -0.99
CA ALA A 155 7.76 14.48 0.29
C ALA A 155 8.72 14.18 1.46
N TRP A 156 9.31 12.98 1.49
CA TRP A 156 10.30 12.61 2.48
C TRP A 156 11.52 13.55 2.47
N LYS A 157 12.07 13.80 1.28
CA LYS A 157 13.24 14.65 1.09
C LYS A 157 12.98 16.08 1.59
N ALA A 158 11.83 16.66 1.24
CA ALA A 158 11.46 17.99 1.68
C ALA A 158 11.29 18.09 3.20
N CYS A 159 10.68 17.09 3.85
CA CYS A 159 10.64 17.04 5.31
C CYS A 159 12.04 16.94 5.94
N LYS A 160 12.94 16.15 5.33
CA LYS A 160 14.32 15.99 5.81
C LYS A 160 15.12 17.29 5.67
N GLN A 161 14.85 18.08 4.63
CA GLN A 161 15.54 19.34 4.35
C GLN A 161 14.91 20.54 5.09
N GLY A 162 13.73 20.37 5.69
CA GLY A 162 13.00 21.46 6.32
C GLY A 162 12.39 22.44 5.32
N ASP A 163 12.07 21.97 4.10
CA ASP A 163 11.55 22.82 3.04
C ASP A 163 10.21 23.45 3.45
N PRO A 164 9.97 24.75 3.15
CA PRO A 164 8.71 25.43 3.47
C PRO A 164 7.47 24.76 2.88
N ASP A 165 7.61 24.04 1.76
CA ASP A 165 6.51 23.38 1.06
C ASP A 165 6.37 21.88 1.40
N ALA A 166 7.07 21.37 2.41
CA ALA A 166 7.03 19.96 2.81
C ALA A 166 5.60 19.45 3.06
N HIS A 167 4.77 20.24 3.76
CA HIS A 167 3.35 19.90 4.00
C HIS A 167 2.56 19.73 2.70
N ARG A 168 2.78 20.61 1.73
CA ARG A 168 2.14 20.53 0.41
C ARG A 168 2.60 19.29 -0.34
N LYS A 169 3.89 18.96 -0.31
CA LYS A 169 4.42 17.76 -0.99
C LYS A 169 3.87 16.46 -0.39
N ILE A 170 3.67 16.39 0.93
CA ILE A 170 3.00 15.24 1.56
C ILE A 170 1.55 15.14 1.05
N ALA A 171 0.80 16.24 1.02
CA ALA A 171 -0.58 16.24 0.52
C ALA A 171 -0.64 15.80 -0.96
N GLN A 172 0.28 16.28 -1.80
CA GLN A 172 0.41 15.87 -3.19
C GLN A 172 0.75 14.38 -3.33
N SER A 173 1.67 13.85 -2.49
CA SER A 173 2.01 12.44 -2.48
C SER A 173 0.80 11.56 -2.14
N ASN A 174 -0.04 11.98 -1.19
CA ASN A 174 -1.28 11.27 -0.86
C ASN A 174 -2.30 11.33 -2.00
N MET A 175 -2.46 12.50 -2.63
CA MET A 175 -3.36 12.66 -3.77
C MET A 175 -2.95 11.74 -4.93
N ILE A 176 -1.68 11.77 -5.33
CA ILE A 176 -1.15 10.97 -6.43
C ILE A 176 -1.36 9.47 -6.15
N GLY A 177 -1.00 9.01 -4.94
CA GLY A 177 -1.11 7.60 -4.58
C GLY A 177 -2.55 7.08 -4.49
N ILE A 178 -3.50 7.90 -4.03
CA ILE A 178 -4.93 7.52 -3.99
C ILE A 178 -5.56 7.54 -5.38
N LEU A 179 -5.21 8.51 -6.22
CA LEU A 179 -5.70 8.56 -7.61
C LEU A 179 -5.19 7.37 -8.41
N ASP A 180 -3.90 7.06 -8.32
CA ASP A 180 -3.33 5.86 -8.93
C ASP A 180 -4.00 4.59 -8.43
N PHE A 181 -4.19 4.44 -7.12
CA PHE A 181 -4.93 3.32 -6.55
C PHE A 181 -6.31 3.13 -7.18
N ALA A 182 -7.09 4.22 -7.30
CA ALA A 182 -8.42 4.16 -7.91
C ALA A 182 -8.34 3.72 -9.38
N VAL A 183 -7.40 4.26 -10.14
CA VAL A 183 -7.19 3.89 -11.55
C VAL A 183 -6.76 2.43 -11.68
N ALA A 184 -5.83 1.95 -10.85
CA ALA A 184 -5.34 0.58 -10.88
C ALA A 184 -6.44 -0.44 -10.53
N VAL A 185 -7.28 -0.15 -9.53
CA VAL A 185 -8.41 -1.02 -9.17
C VAL A 185 -9.44 -1.07 -10.31
N VAL A 186 -9.83 0.09 -10.85
CA VAL A 186 -10.81 0.15 -11.95
C VAL A 186 -10.28 -0.58 -13.18
N THR A 187 -9.07 -0.26 -13.62
CA THR A 187 -8.47 -0.91 -14.80
C THR A 187 -8.21 -2.40 -14.57
N GLY A 188 -7.83 -2.82 -13.36
CA GLY A 188 -7.68 -4.22 -12.99
C GLY A 188 -8.98 -5.00 -13.11
N ILE A 189 -10.08 -4.47 -12.56
CA ILE A 189 -11.41 -5.09 -12.68
C ILE A 189 -11.85 -5.15 -14.15
N LEU A 190 -11.65 -4.07 -14.91
CA LEU A 190 -12.11 -3.99 -16.30
C LEU A 190 -11.33 -4.89 -17.26
N THR A 191 -10.10 -5.27 -16.92
CA THR A 191 -9.21 -6.06 -17.79
C THR A 191 -9.06 -7.51 -17.38
N SER A 192 -9.47 -7.90 -16.16
CA SER A 192 -9.47 -9.29 -15.70
C SER A 192 -10.76 -10.02 -16.06
N GLU A 193 -10.67 -11.34 -16.22
CA GLU A 193 -11.86 -12.19 -16.38
C GLU A 193 -12.79 -12.06 -15.17
N GLY A 194 -14.09 -11.87 -15.42
CA GLY A 194 -15.11 -11.71 -14.39
C GLY A 194 -16.33 -10.94 -14.90
N PHE A 195 -17.21 -10.54 -13.99
CA PHE A 195 -18.49 -9.88 -14.32
C PHE A 195 -18.33 -8.55 -15.09
N ALA A 196 -17.15 -7.94 -15.04
CA ALA A 196 -16.86 -6.62 -15.62
C ALA A 196 -15.66 -6.65 -16.58
N HIS A 197 -15.35 -7.79 -17.21
CA HIS A 197 -14.30 -7.93 -18.21
C HIS A 197 -14.65 -7.19 -19.51
N LEU A 198 -14.55 -5.86 -19.50
CA LEU A 198 -14.97 -4.98 -20.60
C LEU A 198 -13.81 -4.56 -21.51
N LEU A 199 -12.57 -4.75 -21.06
CA LEU A 199 -11.34 -4.38 -21.77
C LEU A 199 -10.43 -5.58 -21.94
N SER A 200 -9.67 -5.59 -23.03
CA SER A 200 -8.70 -6.65 -23.35
C SER A 200 -9.32 -8.07 -23.34
N PRO A 201 -10.35 -8.33 -24.18
CA PRO A 201 -11.00 -9.64 -24.22
C PRO A 201 -10.03 -10.76 -24.66
N ASP A 202 -9.09 -10.45 -25.56
CA ASP A 202 -8.14 -11.43 -26.11
C ASP A 202 -6.92 -11.69 -25.21
N LEU A 203 -6.70 -10.85 -24.19
CA LEU A 203 -5.61 -10.97 -23.24
C LEU A 203 -6.08 -10.54 -21.85
N PRO A 204 -6.76 -11.43 -21.11
CA PRO A 204 -7.21 -11.13 -19.76
C PRO A 204 -6.04 -10.85 -18.82
N ASN A 205 -6.26 -9.91 -17.91
CA ASN A 205 -5.24 -9.46 -16.99
C ASN A 205 -4.99 -10.49 -15.87
N ILE A 206 -3.73 -10.93 -15.78
CA ILE A 206 -3.26 -11.90 -14.78
C ILE A 206 -3.00 -11.29 -13.39
N ILE A 207 -3.28 -10.00 -13.17
CA ILE A 207 -3.03 -9.32 -11.88
C ILE A 207 -3.70 -9.98 -10.68
N ASN A 208 -4.82 -10.69 -10.90
CA ASN A 208 -5.56 -11.39 -9.85
C ASN A 208 -5.18 -12.87 -9.73
N LEU A 209 -4.33 -13.38 -10.63
CA LEU A 209 -3.82 -14.76 -10.59
C LEU A 209 -2.59 -14.86 -9.68
N HIS A 210 -2.39 -16.03 -9.09
CA HIS A 210 -1.18 -16.30 -8.32
C HIS A 210 0.08 -16.18 -9.21
N PRO A 211 1.17 -15.54 -8.73
CA PRO A 211 1.36 -14.89 -7.43
C PRO A 211 1.02 -13.38 -7.43
N LEU A 212 0.69 -12.80 -8.59
CA LEU A 212 0.44 -11.36 -8.73
C LEU A 212 -0.80 -10.87 -7.95
N ALA A 213 -1.73 -11.77 -7.62
CA ALA A 213 -2.88 -11.48 -6.76
C ALA A 213 -2.48 -10.88 -5.39
N MET A 214 -1.24 -11.10 -4.95
CA MET A 214 -0.68 -10.50 -3.74
C MET A 214 -0.52 -8.97 -3.83
N PHE A 215 -0.51 -8.38 -5.04
CA PHE A 215 -0.55 -6.93 -5.20
C PHE A 215 -1.82 -6.34 -4.60
N PRO A 216 -3.03 -6.58 -5.15
CA PRO A 216 -4.25 -6.06 -4.56
C PRO A 216 -4.59 -6.72 -3.22
N GLY A 217 -4.18 -7.99 -3.01
CA GLY A 217 -4.50 -8.75 -1.80
C GLY A 217 -3.67 -8.39 -0.57
N PHE A 218 -2.45 -7.84 -0.72
CA PHE A 218 -1.53 -7.62 0.40
C PHE A 218 -0.67 -6.34 0.28
N PHE A 219 -0.07 -6.05 -0.88
CA PHE A 219 0.82 -4.88 -1.03
C PHE A 219 0.09 -3.55 -1.09
N VAL A 220 -0.87 -3.43 -2.01
CA VAL A 220 -1.73 -2.25 -2.18
C VAL A 220 -2.37 -1.82 -0.86
N PRO A 221 -2.96 -2.72 -0.05
CA PRO A 221 -3.54 -2.32 1.22
C PRO A 221 -2.54 -1.84 2.28
N MET A 222 -1.28 -2.28 2.26
CA MET A 222 -0.23 -1.64 3.08
C MET A 222 0.03 -0.20 2.65
N PHE A 223 0.19 0.06 1.34
CA PHE A 223 0.39 1.41 0.82
C PHE A 223 -0.80 2.32 1.11
N LEU A 224 -2.03 1.83 0.90
CA LEU A 224 -3.25 2.55 1.21
C LEU A 224 -3.36 2.86 2.70
N GLY A 225 -3.04 1.90 3.58
CA GLY A 225 -3.00 2.11 5.03
C GLY A 225 -2.07 3.26 5.41
N PHE A 226 -0.86 3.31 4.84
CA PHE A 226 0.08 4.41 5.08
C PHE A 226 -0.38 5.76 4.52
N HIS A 227 -1.13 5.79 3.42
CA HIS A 227 -1.79 7.01 2.95
C HIS A 227 -2.85 7.50 3.94
N LEU A 228 -3.70 6.60 4.47
CA LEU A 228 -4.71 6.95 5.46
C LEU A 228 -4.08 7.47 6.76
N ILE A 229 -2.98 6.85 7.20
CA ILE A 229 -2.18 7.28 8.35
C ILE A 229 -1.61 8.69 8.09
N SER A 230 -0.98 8.91 6.93
CA SER A 230 -0.42 10.21 6.54
C SER A 230 -1.48 11.32 6.51
N ILE A 231 -2.64 11.05 5.92
CA ILE A 231 -3.76 12.00 5.86
C ILE A 231 -4.26 12.32 7.28
N THR A 232 -4.39 11.31 8.14
CA THR A 232 -4.82 11.50 9.52
C THR A 232 -3.84 12.36 10.30
N GLN A 233 -2.54 12.09 10.14
CA GLN A 233 -1.48 12.87 10.77
C GLN A 233 -1.48 14.34 10.30
N LEU A 234 -1.65 14.59 9.00
CA LEU A 234 -1.76 15.96 8.45
C LEU A 234 -2.97 16.71 9.03
N ARG A 235 -4.11 16.03 9.18
CA ARG A 235 -5.32 16.64 9.78
C ARG A 235 -5.07 17.03 11.23
N TRP A 236 -4.44 16.17 12.03
CA TRP A 236 -4.12 16.50 13.43
C TRP A 236 -3.14 17.65 13.57
N ALA A 237 -2.14 17.75 12.68
CA ALA A 237 -1.23 18.88 12.66
C ALA A 237 -1.96 20.19 12.38
N ASN A 238 -2.87 20.20 11.40
CA ASN A 238 -3.65 21.40 11.05
C ASN A 238 -4.61 21.82 12.17
N SER A 239 -5.26 20.87 12.87
CA SER A 239 -6.15 21.18 13.99
C SER A 239 -5.43 21.75 15.23
N ARG A 240 -4.10 21.63 15.30
CA ARG A 240 -3.28 22.17 16.40
C ARG A 240 -2.72 23.56 16.10
N LEU A 241 -2.85 24.05 14.86
CA LEU A 241 -2.54 25.44 14.55
C LEU A 241 -3.64 26.33 15.15
N PRO A 242 -3.30 27.38 15.92
CA PRO A 242 -4.31 28.32 16.39
C PRO A 242 -5.06 28.89 15.19
N VAL A 243 -6.39 28.96 15.29
CA VAL A 243 -7.23 29.69 14.33
C VAL A 243 -6.79 31.15 14.41
N THR A 244 -5.88 31.56 13.55
CA THR A 244 -5.60 32.97 13.35
C THR A 244 -6.81 33.56 12.62
N GLY A 245 -7.53 34.40 13.36
CA GLY A 245 -8.64 35.31 13.00
C GLY A 245 -9.11 35.36 11.55
#